data_AF-A0A315F9T2-F1
#
_entry.id   AF-A0A315F9T2-F1
#
_cell.length_a   1.000
_cell.length_b   1.000
_cell.length_c   1.000
_cell.angle_alpha   90.00
_cell.angle_beta   90.00
_cell.angle_gamma   90.00
#
_symmetry.space_group_name_H-M   'P 1'
#
loop_
_entity.id
_entity.type
_entity.pdbx_description
1 polymer ?
#
loop_
_entity_poly.entity_id
_entity_poly.type
_entity_poly.pdbx_seq_one_letter_code
_entity_poly.pdbx_strand_id
1 'polypeptide(L)'
;MGALIFGILLALALFWAVGAHNRLLRLRAEVVRQWSSVDAVWLRLLVRMQGGIAARQSLAIEDGADGLQALQSASDDLLEALLQARLQPLDGACQKQVVAQHQKVVAQIRLMLQTTNDAVKPDLDIALNRMRQTLPAALIPYHVAVAAYNDALAMRPASWLAQRLNLQPAMRMDLSMGAA
;
A
#
# COMPACT_ATOMS: atom_id res chain seq x y z
N MET A 1 -11.26 51.12 -17.72
CA MET A 1 -12.11 50.01 -17.23
C MET A 1 -11.53 48.63 -17.55
N GLY A 2 -11.17 48.32 -18.80
CA GLY A 2 -10.66 46.98 -19.18
C GLY A 2 -9.42 46.50 -18.41
N ALA A 3 -8.41 47.36 -18.21
CA ALA A 3 -7.19 46.98 -17.48
C ALA A 3 -7.45 46.66 -16.00
N LEU A 4 -8.38 47.36 -15.35
CA LEU A 4 -8.76 47.10 -13.95
C LEU A 4 -9.51 45.79 -13.82
N ILE A 5 -10.45 45.50 -14.74
CA ILE A 5 -11.17 44.23 -14.78
C ILE A 5 -10.18 43.07 -15.01
N PHE A 6 -9.24 43.23 -15.94
CA PHE A 6 -8.20 42.23 -16.20
C PHE A 6 -7.30 42.00 -14.97
N GLY A 7 -6.86 43.06 -14.31
CA GLY A 7 -6.05 42.97 -13.09
C GLY A 7 -6.76 42.25 -11.95
N ILE A 8 -8.05 42.52 -11.73
CA ILE A 8 -8.86 41.85 -10.70
C ILE A 8 -9.05 40.36 -11.03
N LEU A 9 -9.38 40.02 -12.27
CA LEU A 9 -9.51 38.63 -12.71
C LEU A 9 -8.21 37.85 -12.55
N LEU A 10 -7.07 38.47 -12.88
CA LEU A 10 -5.75 37.88 -12.72
C LEU A 10 -5.42 37.61 -11.24
N ALA A 11 -5.67 38.59 -10.37
CA ALA A 11 -5.45 38.45 -8.93
C ALA A 11 -6.31 37.34 -8.33
N LEU A 12 -7.58 37.25 -8.73
CA LEU A 12 -8.50 36.19 -8.31
C LEU A 12 -8.00 34.81 -8.76
N ALA A 13 -7.53 34.70 -10.01
CA ALA A 13 -6.99 33.47 -10.55
C ALA A 13 -5.72 33.02 -9.82
N LEU A 14 -4.81 33.95 -9.50
CA LEU A 14 -3.58 33.64 -8.77
C LEU A 14 -3.87 33.22 -7.32
N PHE A 15 -4.72 33.96 -6.61
CA PHE A 15 -5.12 33.61 -5.25
C PHE A 15 -5.75 32.22 -5.21
N TRP A 16 -6.62 31.94 -6.18
CA TRP A 16 -7.26 30.63 -6.31
C TRP A 16 -6.25 29.52 -6.60
N ALA A 17 -5.33 29.73 -7.55
CA ALA A 17 -4.31 28.74 -7.91
C ALA A 17 -3.42 28.38 -6.70
N VAL A 18 -3.00 29.38 -5.92
CA VAL A 18 -2.19 29.16 -4.69
C VAL A 18 -2.99 28.40 -3.64
N GLY A 19 -4.24 28.78 -3.39
CA GLY A 19 -5.10 28.12 -2.40
C GLY A 19 -5.38 26.65 -2.74
N ALA A 20 -5.72 26.38 -4.01
CA ALA A 20 -5.97 25.02 -4.50
C ALA A 20 -4.69 24.16 -4.46
N HIS A 21 -3.55 24.73 -4.88
CA HIS A 21 -2.27 24.04 -4.83
C HIS A 21 -1.88 23.66 -3.40
N ASN A 22 -1.98 24.58 -2.45
CA ASN A 22 -1.63 24.32 -1.05
C ASN A 22 -2.55 23.24 -0.43
N ARG A 23 -3.86 23.29 -0.71
CA ARG A 23 -4.80 22.26 -0.28
C ARG A 23 -4.47 20.88 -0.86
N LEU A 24 -4.18 20.80 -2.16
CA LEU A 24 -3.82 19.53 -2.83
C LEU A 24 -2.52 18.95 -2.29
N LEU A 25 -1.49 19.78 -2.08
CA LEU A 25 -0.22 19.33 -1.49
C LEU A 25 -0.42 18.80 -0.07
N ARG A 26 -1.28 19.45 0.73
CA ARG A 26 -1.60 18.97 2.08
C ARG A 26 -2.28 17.61 2.05
N LEU A 27 -3.25 17.40 1.15
CA LEU A 27 -3.92 16.12 0.97
C LEU A 27 -2.96 15.03 0.47
N ARG A 28 -2.08 15.39 -0.48
CA ARG A 28 -1.03 14.49 -0.97
C ARG A 28 -0.09 14.05 0.15
N ALA A 29 0.36 14.99 0.99
CA ALA A 29 1.19 14.70 2.15
C ALA A 29 0.47 13.79 3.15
N GLU A 30 -0.83 13.99 3.35
CA GLU A 30 -1.64 13.14 4.22
C GLU A 30 -1.74 11.70 3.68
N VAL A 31 -1.96 11.52 2.37
CA VAL A 31 -1.96 10.18 1.75
C VAL A 31 -0.61 9.47 1.96
N VAL A 32 0.50 10.18 1.73
CA VAL A 32 1.86 9.63 1.94
C VAL A 32 2.11 9.29 3.41
N ARG A 33 1.61 10.11 4.34
CA ARG A 33 1.70 9.87 5.78
C ARG A 33 0.90 8.64 6.20
N GLN A 34 -0.30 8.44 5.65
CA GLN A 34 -1.09 7.25 5.95
C GLN A 34 -0.47 6.00 5.33
N TRP A 35 0.10 6.12 4.11
CA TRP A 35 0.82 5.04 3.46
C TRP A 35 1.99 4.53 4.32
N SER A 36 2.80 5.42 4.90
CA SER A 36 3.94 5.00 5.74
C SER A 36 3.51 4.23 7.00
N SER A 37 2.31 4.52 7.52
CA SER A 37 1.72 3.75 8.62
C SER A 37 1.35 2.33 8.19
N VAL A 38 0.76 2.18 7.00
CA VAL A 38 0.41 0.89 6.41
C VAL A 38 1.67 0.06 6.10
N ASP A 39 2.67 0.68 5.48
CA ASP A 39 3.97 0.07 5.19
C ASP A 39 4.62 -0.51 6.46
N ALA A 40 4.63 0.26 7.55
CA ALA A 40 5.15 -0.20 8.83
C ALA A 40 4.38 -1.41 9.40
N VAL A 41 3.06 -1.50 9.19
CA VAL A 41 2.28 -2.69 9.58
C VAL A 41 2.69 -3.90 8.76
N TRP A 42 2.81 -3.78 7.43
CA TRP A 42 3.27 -4.86 6.56
C TRP A 42 4.66 -5.37 6.95
N LEU A 43 5.62 -4.46 7.14
CA LEU A 43 6.99 -4.82 7.54
C LEU A 43 7.01 -5.56 8.89
N ARG A 44 6.24 -5.10 9.88
CA ARG A 44 6.13 -5.80 11.18
C ARG A 44 5.57 -7.21 11.04
N LEU A 45 4.56 -7.41 10.18
CA LEU A 45 3.99 -8.73 9.94
C LEU A 45 4.99 -9.65 9.23
N LEU A 46 5.68 -9.14 8.22
CA LEU A 46 6.70 -9.87 7.47
C LEU A 46 7.87 -10.31 8.35
N VAL A 47 8.49 -9.40 9.10
CA VAL A 47 9.61 -9.70 9.99
C VAL A 47 9.22 -10.75 11.02
N ARG A 48 8.01 -10.63 11.59
CA ARG A 48 7.53 -11.60 12.57
C ARG A 48 7.30 -12.99 11.96
N MET A 49 6.78 -13.04 10.73
CA MET A 49 6.57 -14.29 10.00
C MET A 49 7.90 -14.95 9.64
N GLN A 50 8.85 -14.19 9.08
CA GLN A 50 10.19 -14.66 8.73
C GLN A 50 10.95 -15.18 9.96
N GLY A 51 10.85 -14.50 11.11
CA GLY A 51 11.44 -14.96 12.37
C GLY A 51 10.88 -16.31 12.84
N GLY A 52 9.58 -16.56 12.65
CA GLY A 52 8.95 -17.85 12.97
C GLY A 52 9.36 -18.96 11.99
N ILE A 53 9.48 -18.65 10.70
CA ILE A 53 9.92 -19.59 9.65
C ILE A 53 11.38 -20.00 9.89
N ALA A 54 12.28 -19.03 10.08
CA ALA A 54 13.71 -19.28 10.28
C ALA A 54 13.99 -20.17 11.52
N ALA A 55 13.24 -19.96 12.61
CA ALA A 55 13.35 -20.79 13.81
C ALA A 55 12.93 -22.25 13.60
N ARG A 56 12.08 -22.52 12.59
CA ARG A 56 11.60 -23.88 12.27
C ARG A 56 12.36 -24.54 11.14
N GLN A 57 12.89 -23.75 10.20
CA GLN A 57 13.76 -24.26 9.13
C GLN A 57 15.02 -24.90 9.71
N SER A 58 15.56 -24.38 10.82
CA SER A 58 16.69 -25.00 11.54
C SER A 58 16.36 -26.34 12.22
N LEU A 59 15.06 -26.64 12.42
CA LEU A 59 14.56 -27.85 13.06
C LEU A 59 13.94 -28.85 12.07
N ALA A 60 13.67 -28.42 10.84
CA ALA A 60 13.01 -29.23 9.82
C ALA A 60 14.04 -30.12 9.09
N ILE A 61 13.79 -31.43 9.12
CA ILE A 61 14.49 -32.43 8.30
C ILE A 61 13.90 -32.35 6.87
N GLU A 62 14.72 -32.62 5.85
CA GLU A 62 14.60 -32.37 4.38
C GLU A 62 13.19 -32.27 3.76
N ASP A 63 12.17 -32.98 4.24
CA ASP A 63 10.81 -33.10 3.68
C ASP A 63 9.97 -31.80 3.70
N GLY A 64 10.42 -30.75 4.41
CA GLY A 64 9.72 -29.45 4.50
C GLY A 64 10.54 -28.24 4.02
N ALA A 65 11.78 -28.45 3.57
CA ALA A 65 12.71 -27.36 3.26
C ALA A 65 12.30 -26.56 2.02
N ASP A 66 11.85 -27.23 0.96
CA ASP A 66 11.49 -26.59 -0.31
C ASP A 66 10.29 -25.64 -0.20
N GLY A 67 9.27 -26.03 0.58
CA GLY A 67 8.10 -25.19 0.83
C GLY A 67 8.44 -23.94 1.64
N LEU A 68 9.28 -24.09 2.68
CA LEU A 68 9.74 -22.96 3.49
C LEU A 68 10.62 -22.01 2.68
N GLN A 69 11.47 -22.54 1.80
CA GLN A 69 12.29 -21.75 0.88
C GLN A 69 11.42 -20.93 -0.10
N ALA A 70 10.37 -21.54 -0.67
CA ALA A 70 9.44 -20.84 -1.56
C ALA A 70 8.62 -19.75 -0.85
N LEU A 71 8.26 -19.96 0.41
CA LEU A 71 7.61 -18.93 1.22
C LEU A 71 8.56 -17.79 1.57
N GLN A 72 9.83 -18.10 1.83
CA GLN A 72 10.86 -17.11 2.10
C GLN A 72 11.12 -16.23 0.88
N SER A 73 11.28 -16.82 -0.31
CA SER A 73 11.45 -16.05 -1.54
C SER A 73 10.24 -15.16 -1.85
N ALA A 74 9.01 -15.66 -1.68
CA ALA A 74 7.80 -14.84 -1.84
C ALA A 74 7.74 -13.67 -0.83
N SER A 75 8.29 -13.86 0.37
CA SER A 75 8.36 -12.81 1.39
C SER A 75 9.40 -11.74 1.03
N ASP A 76 10.53 -12.15 0.47
CA ASP A 76 11.58 -11.25 0.00
C ASP A 76 11.11 -10.42 -1.21
N ASP A 77 10.40 -11.04 -2.15
CA ASP A 77 9.74 -10.37 -3.27
C ASP A 77 8.72 -9.30 -2.80
N LEU A 78 7.97 -9.59 -1.73
CA LEU A 78 7.05 -8.62 -1.12
C LEU A 78 7.80 -7.48 -0.44
N LEU A 79 8.90 -7.79 0.27
CA LEU A 79 9.75 -6.77 0.89
C LEU A 79 10.33 -5.83 -0.17
N GLU A 80 10.81 -6.37 -1.29
CA GLU A 80 11.30 -5.56 -2.40
C GLU A 80 10.20 -4.66 -2.99
N ALA A 81 9.00 -5.20 -3.20
CA ALA A 81 7.86 -4.40 -3.67
C ALA A 81 7.49 -3.27 -2.69
N LEU A 82 7.57 -3.52 -1.38
CA LEU A 82 7.35 -2.49 -0.35
C LEU A 82 8.42 -1.41 -0.39
N LEU A 83 9.70 -1.77 -0.57
CA LEU A 83 10.79 -0.80 -0.72
C LEU A 83 10.59 0.08 -1.95
N GLN A 84 10.19 -0.51 -3.09
CA GLN A 84 9.89 0.24 -4.32
C GLN A 84 8.70 1.19 -4.09
N ALA A 85 7.62 0.71 -3.47
CA ALA A 85 6.47 1.54 -3.12
C ALA A 85 6.81 2.63 -2.09
N ARG A 86 7.83 2.46 -1.25
CA ARG A 86 8.29 3.49 -0.32
C ARG A 86 9.02 4.64 -1.01
N LEU A 87 9.72 4.36 -2.11
CA LEU A 87 10.34 5.39 -2.95
C LEU A 87 9.29 6.18 -3.74
N GLN A 88 8.22 5.50 -4.18
CA GLN A 88 7.14 6.11 -4.96
C GLN A 88 5.75 5.76 -4.37
N PRO A 89 5.38 6.36 -3.22
CA PRO A 89 4.19 5.96 -2.45
C PRO A 89 2.85 6.26 -3.13
N LEU A 90 2.86 7.02 -4.21
CA LEU A 90 1.67 7.38 -4.98
C LEU A 90 1.64 6.73 -6.36
N ASP A 91 2.69 5.98 -6.73
CA ASP A 91 2.70 5.28 -8.01
C ASP A 91 1.79 4.04 -7.95
N GLY A 92 0.80 4.03 -8.83
CA GLY A 92 -0.17 2.95 -8.91
C GLY A 92 0.45 1.62 -9.35
N ALA A 93 1.56 1.63 -10.10
CA ALA A 93 2.23 0.41 -10.52
C ALA A 93 2.95 -0.26 -9.33
N CYS A 94 3.75 0.49 -8.56
CA CYS A 94 4.36 -0.02 -7.34
C CYS A 94 3.32 -0.53 -6.33
N GLN A 95 2.22 0.21 -6.14
CA GLN A 95 1.15 -0.22 -5.23
C GLN A 95 0.47 -1.52 -5.69
N LYS A 96 0.21 -1.70 -7.00
CA LYS A 96 -0.30 -2.97 -7.54
C LYS A 96 0.66 -4.12 -7.32
N GLN A 97 1.95 -3.88 -7.46
CA GLN A 97 2.97 -4.89 -7.25
C GLN A 97 2.99 -5.36 -5.78
N VAL A 98 2.86 -4.45 -4.81
CA VAL A 98 2.72 -4.82 -3.39
C VAL A 98 1.51 -5.72 -3.16
N VAL A 99 0.35 -5.37 -3.73
CA VAL A 99 -0.87 -6.19 -3.60
C VAL A 99 -0.67 -7.57 -4.23
N ALA A 100 -0.07 -7.64 -5.42
CA ALA A 100 0.19 -8.89 -6.11
C ALA A 100 1.14 -9.80 -5.33
N GLN A 101 2.25 -9.25 -4.80
CA GLN A 101 3.19 -10.04 -4.00
C GLN A 101 2.59 -10.46 -2.66
N HIS A 102 1.77 -9.62 -2.03
CA HIS A 102 1.04 -10.01 -0.83
C HIS A 102 0.11 -11.20 -1.09
N GLN A 103 -0.62 -11.19 -2.21
CA GLN A 103 -1.47 -12.31 -2.61
C GLN A 103 -0.67 -13.58 -2.86
N LYS A 104 0.52 -13.49 -3.48
CA LYS A 104 1.41 -14.65 -3.64
C LYS A 104 1.85 -15.23 -2.31
N VAL A 105 2.25 -14.40 -1.34
CA VAL A 105 2.60 -14.87 0.02
C VAL A 105 1.41 -15.60 0.66
N VAL A 106 0.22 -15.02 0.61
CA VAL A 106 -1.00 -15.64 1.17
C VAL A 106 -1.33 -16.97 0.46
N ALA A 107 -1.16 -17.04 -0.86
CA ALA A 107 -1.35 -18.27 -1.62
C ALA A 107 -0.33 -19.36 -1.23
N GLN A 108 0.95 -19.01 -1.08
CA GLN A 108 1.99 -19.93 -0.64
C GLN A 108 1.73 -20.45 0.78
N ILE A 109 1.33 -19.58 1.71
CA ILE A 109 0.95 -20.00 3.06
C ILE A 109 -0.21 -21.01 3.01
N ARG A 110 -1.23 -20.76 2.18
CA ARG A 110 -2.37 -21.67 2.02
C ARG A 110 -1.97 -23.02 1.43
N LEU A 111 -1.09 -23.03 0.43
CA LEU A 111 -0.55 -24.26 -0.14
C LEU A 111 0.21 -25.07 0.92
N MET A 112 1.08 -24.40 1.69
CA MET A 112 1.83 -25.05 2.76
C MET A 112 0.94 -25.62 3.87
N LEU A 113 -0.16 -24.93 4.23
CA LEU A 113 -1.13 -25.46 5.21
C LEU A 113 -1.78 -26.78 4.75
N GLN A 114 -1.87 -27.02 3.44
CA GLN A 114 -2.43 -28.25 2.87
C GLN A 114 -1.40 -29.39 2.78
N THR A 115 -0.12 -29.08 2.55
CA THR A 115 0.93 -30.07 2.25
C THR A 115 1.90 -30.36 3.39
N THR A 116 2.04 -29.45 4.37
CA THR A 116 3.10 -29.53 5.40
C THR A 116 2.66 -30.24 6.68
N ASN A 117 3.62 -30.79 7.42
CA ASN A 117 3.48 -31.50 8.70
C ASN A 117 2.90 -30.62 9.84
N ASP A 118 2.29 -31.23 10.86
CA ASP A 118 1.52 -30.55 11.94
C ASP A 118 2.35 -29.57 12.79
N ALA A 119 3.67 -29.71 12.81
CA ALA A 119 4.55 -28.83 13.57
C ALA A 119 4.55 -27.38 13.05
N VAL A 120 4.42 -27.16 11.72
CA VAL A 120 4.54 -25.81 11.10
C VAL A 120 3.19 -25.11 10.92
N LYS A 121 2.11 -25.88 10.79
CA LYS A 121 0.74 -25.38 10.60
C LYS A 121 0.28 -24.29 11.57
N PRO A 122 0.48 -24.40 12.91
CA PRO A 122 -0.07 -23.40 13.82
C PRO A 122 0.51 -22.00 13.61
N ASP A 123 1.80 -21.87 13.28
CA ASP A 123 2.40 -20.54 13.08
C ASP A 123 1.98 -19.91 11.75
N LEU A 124 1.85 -20.73 10.70
CA LEU A 124 1.35 -20.29 9.40
C LEU A 124 -0.11 -19.81 9.51
N ASP A 125 -0.95 -20.53 10.24
CA ASP A 125 -2.34 -20.15 10.48
C ASP A 125 -2.44 -18.87 11.32
N ILE A 126 -1.64 -18.75 12.38
CA ILE A 126 -1.54 -17.53 13.18
C ILE A 126 -1.07 -16.34 12.32
N ALA A 127 -0.06 -16.54 11.47
CA ALA A 127 0.44 -15.49 10.58
C ALA A 127 -0.63 -15.04 9.57
N LEU A 128 -1.30 -15.97 8.93
CA LEU A 128 -2.37 -15.71 7.97
C LEU A 128 -3.56 -14.99 8.63
N ASN A 129 -3.99 -15.45 9.81
CA ASN A 129 -5.06 -14.82 10.56
C ASN A 129 -4.71 -13.40 10.99
N ARG A 130 -3.46 -13.16 11.43
CA ARG A 130 -3.00 -11.79 11.73
C ARG A 130 -3.00 -10.91 10.50
N MET A 131 -2.47 -11.37 9.36
CA MET A 131 -2.50 -10.58 8.12
C MET A 131 -3.94 -10.20 7.75
N ARG A 132 -4.88 -11.16 7.82
CA ARG A 132 -6.31 -10.93 7.53
C ARG A 132 -6.98 -9.95 8.49
N GLN A 133 -6.61 -9.94 9.76
CA GLN A 133 -7.25 -9.06 10.76
C GLN A 133 -6.63 -7.67 10.80
N THR A 134 -5.31 -7.55 10.64
CA THR A 134 -4.57 -6.30 10.88
C THR A 134 -4.48 -5.40 9.65
N LEU A 135 -4.31 -5.98 8.45
CA LEU A 135 -4.11 -5.20 7.23
C LEU A 135 -5.35 -4.42 6.80
N PRO A 136 -6.58 -5.00 6.79
CA PRO A 136 -7.76 -4.24 6.42
C PRO A 136 -8.00 -3.05 7.36
N ALA A 137 -7.79 -3.24 8.67
CA ALA A 137 -7.94 -2.18 9.66
C ALA A 137 -6.93 -1.04 9.45
N ALA A 138 -5.67 -1.38 9.12
CA ALA A 138 -4.63 -0.40 8.84
C ALA A 138 -4.88 0.41 7.53
N LEU A 139 -5.58 -0.18 6.56
CA LEU A 139 -5.90 0.47 5.29
C LEU A 139 -7.06 1.47 5.37
N ILE A 140 -7.91 1.41 6.40
CA ILE A 140 -9.09 2.31 6.51
C ILE A 140 -8.68 3.79 6.48
N PRO A 141 -7.74 4.29 7.31
CA PRO A 141 -7.31 5.69 7.27
C PRO A 141 -6.68 6.08 5.92
N TYR A 142 -5.93 5.16 5.30
CA TYR A 142 -5.36 5.36 3.98
C TYR A 142 -6.44 5.52 2.91
N HIS A 143 -7.47 4.67 2.91
CA HIS A 143 -8.59 4.76 1.96
C HIS A 143 -9.40 6.04 2.09
N VAL A 144 -9.56 6.53 3.32
CA VAL A 144 -10.21 7.82 3.58
C VAL A 144 -9.35 8.97 3.03
N ALA A 145 -8.04 8.95 3.24
CA ALA A 145 -7.14 9.97 2.70
C ALA A 145 -7.10 9.96 1.16
N VAL A 146 -7.05 8.77 0.55
CA VAL A 146 -7.10 8.59 -0.91
C VAL A 146 -8.42 9.12 -1.48
N ALA A 147 -9.55 8.84 -0.82
CA ALA A 147 -10.85 9.38 -1.21
C ALA A 147 -10.83 10.91 -1.22
N ALA A 148 -10.43 11.52 -0.11
CA ALA A 148 -10.40 12.97 0.04
C ALA A 148 -9.46 13.65 -0.98
N TYR A 149 -8.33 13.01 -1.30
CA TYR A 149 -7.41 13.49 -2.33
C TYR A 149 -8.02 13.38 -3.74
N ASN A 150 -8.57 12.21 -4.09
CA ASN A 150 -9.17 11.98 -5.41
C ASN A 150 -10.41 12.87 -5.64
N ASP A 151 -11.24 13.06 -4.62
CA ASP A 151 -12.39 13.97 -4.66
C ASP A 151 -11.93 15.43 -4.85
N ALA A 152 -10.90 15.86 -4.13
CA ALA A 152 -10.33 17.19 -4.30
C ALA A 152 -9.70 17.40 -5.69
N LEU A 153 -9.16 16.34 -6.29
CA LEU A 153 -8.61 16.36 -7.64
C LEU A 153 -9.71 16.45 -8.71
N ALA A 154 -10.89 15.90 -8.44
CA ALA A 154 -12.06 15.96 -9.32
C ALA A 154 -12.80 17.32 -9.27
N MET A 155 -12.71 18.05 -8.15
CA MET A 155 -13.35 19.36 -8.00
C MET A 155 -12.76 20.40 -8.97
N ARG A 156 -13.61 21.09 -9.73
CA ARG A 156 -13.19 22.29 -10.48
C ARG A 156 -13.03 23.44 -9.47
N PRO A 157 -11.98 24.27 -9.54
CA PRO A 157 -10.95 24.35 -10.59
C PRO A 157 -9.66 23.56 -10.32
N ALA A 158 -9.58 22.80 -9.22
CA ALA A 158 -8.41 22.01 -8.85
C ALA A 158 -8.06 20.94 -9.91
N SER A 159 -9.05 20.40 -10.61
CA SER A 159 -8.86 19.50 -11.75
C SER A 159 -8.04 20.12 -12.89
N TRP A 160 -8.22 21.41 -13.18
CA TRP A 160 -7.43 22.13 -14.19
C TRP A 160 -5.97 22.26 -13.77
N LEU A 161 -5.73 22.56 -12.49
CA LEU A 161 -4.39 22.67 -11.92
C LEU A 161 -3.72 21.29 -11.84
N ALA A 162 -4.48 20.24 -11.50
CA ALA A 162 -4.00 18.85 -11.49
C ALA A 162 -3.60 18.37 -12.89
N GLN A 163 -4.39 18.68 -13.92
CA GLN A 163 -4.04 18.41 -15.31
C GLN A 163 -2.75 19.14 -15.73
N ARG A 164 -2.62 20.42 -15.36
CA ARG A 164 -1.43 21.22 -15.69
C ARG A 164 -0.16 20.74 -14.97
N LEU A 165 -0.30 20.14 -13.79
CA LEU A 165 0.81 19.62 -12.98
C LEU A 165 1.00 18.09 -13.11
N ASN A 166 0.26 17.41 -13.99
CA ASN A 166 0.28 15.95 -14.15
C ASN A 166 0.11 15.19 -12.81
N LEU A 167 -0.74 15.69 -11.92
CA LEU A 167 -1.01 15.02 -10.65
C LEU A 167 -1.80 13.73 -10.90
N GLN A 168 -1.23 12.60 -10.49
CA GLN A 168 -1.89 11.31 -10.62
C GLN A 168 -2.86 11.05 -9.45
N PRO A 169 -3.99 10.38 -9.72
CA PRO A 169 -4.90 9.93 -8.68
C PRO A 169 -4.21 8.84 -7.84
N ALA A 170 -4.49 8.83 -6.54
CA ALA A 170 -3.97 7.79 -5.66
C ALA A 170 -4.83 6.52 -5.78
N MET A 171 -4.18 5.35 -5.75
CA MET A 171 -4.88 4.08 -5.87
C MET A 171 -5.41 3.61 -4.50
N ARG A 172 -6.68 3.18 -4.48
CA ARG A 172 -7.25 2.42 -3.36
C ARG A 172 -6.75 0.97 -3.45
N MET A 173 -6.25 0.44 -2.35
CA MET A 173 -5.73 -0.92 -2.30
C MET A 173 -6.82 -1.88 -1.87
N ASP A 174 -7.11 -2.86 -2.71
CA ASP A 174 -8.02 -3.93 -2.34
C ASP A 174 -7.25 -5.22 -2.07
N LEU A 175 -7.28 -5.65 -0.81
CA LEU A 175 -6.68 -6.90 -0.37
C LEU A 175 -7.69 -8.06 -0.32
N SER A 176 -8.98 -7.81 -0.60
CA SER A 176 -10.03 -8.85 -0.48
C SER A 176 -9.97 -9.91 -1.59
N MET A 177 -9.34 -9.60 -2.72
CA MET A 177 -9.21 -10.52 -3.87
C MET A 177 -8.37 -11.79 -3.58
N GLY A 178 -7.67 -11.84 -2.45
CA GLY A 178 -6.96 -13.05 -2.01
C GLY A 178 -7.81 -14.04 -1.19
N ALA A 179 -9.10 -13.78 -0.95
CA ALA A 179 -9.93 -14.61 -0.08
C ALA A 179 -10.69 -15.74 -0.79
N ALA A 180 -10.62 -15.83 -2.12
CA ALA A 180 -11.14 -16.96 -2.88
C ALA A 180 -10.16 -18.14 -2.86
#